data_AF-A0A2E4ZTX0-F1
#
_entry.id   AF-A0A2E4ZTX0-F1
#
_cell.length_a   1.000
_cell.length_b   1.000
_cell.length_c   1.000
_cell.angle_alpha   90.00
_cell.angle_beta   90.00
_cell.angle_gamma   90.00
#
_symmetry.space_group_name_H-M   'P 1'
#
loop_
_entity.id
_entity.type
_entity.pdbx_description
1 polymer ?
#
loop_
_entity_poly.entity_id
_entity_poly.type
_entity_poly.pdbx_seq_one_letter_code
_entity_poly.pdbx_strand_id
1 'polypeptide(L)' 'MEKIQQALRIITGGEQGDIREALATLDQALLDQADEMDGQLVHFLERRSYVKALAFVSGEEAPE' A
#
# COMPACT_ATOMS: atom_id res chain seq x y z
N MET A 1 -4.05 0.65 -9.40
CA MET A 1 -2.89 1.16 -8.62
C MET A 1 -3.14 2.47 -7.88
N GLU A 2 -3.79 3.48 -8.47
CA GLU A 2 -4.01 4.78 -7.78
C GLU A 2 -4.68 4.66 -6.40
N LYS A 3 -5.67 3.78 -6.25
CA LYS A 3 -6.34 3.52 -4.95
C LYS A 3 -5.40 2.96 -3.88
N ILE A 4 -4.47 2.08 -4.25
CA ILE A 4 -3.50 1.47 -3.33
C ILE A 4 -2.51 2.55 -2.88
N GLN A 5 -2.02 3.36 -3.80
CA GLN A 5 -1.10 4.46 -3.49
C GLN A 5 -1.76 5.51 -2.59
N GLN A 6 -3.02 5.88 -2.85
CA GLN A 6 -3.76 6.80 -2.01
C GLN A 6 -3.99 6.23 -0.60
N ALA A 7 -4.43 4.97 -0.49
CA ALA A 7 -4.59 4.30 0.79
C ALA A 7 -3.28 4.27 1.60
N LEU A 8 -2.16 3.96 0.93
CA LEU A 8 -0.84 3.99 1.55
C LEU A 8 -0.48 5.39 2.06
N ARG A 9 -0.72 6.45 1.28
CA ARG A 9 -0.48 7.84 1.73
C ARG A 9 -1.33 8.23 2.93
N ILE A 10 -2.59 7.81 2.99
CA ILE A 10 -3.47 8.04 4.14
C ILE A 10 -2.89 7.33 5.38
N ILE A 11 -2.49 6.06 5.25
CA ILE A 11 -1.96 5.27 6.37
C ILE A 11 -0.61 5.79 6.86
N THR A 12 0.26 6.25 5.97
CA THR A 12 1.58 6.81 6.33
C THR A 12 1.51 8.29 6.73
N GLY A 13 0.33 8.90 6.74
CA GLY A 13 0.13 10.31 7.12
C GLY A 13 0.56 11.34 6.07
N GLY A 14 0.79 10.93 4.82
CA GLY A 14 1.08 11.82 3.69
C GLY A 14 -0.16 12.49 3.10
N GLU A 15 -1.36 11.98 3.40
CA GLU A 15 -2.65 12.54 2.97
C GLU A 15 -3.69 12.40 4.09
N GLN A 16 -4.68 13.29 4.14
CA GLN A 16 -5.80 13.17 5.07
C GLN A 16 -6.86 12.21 4.51
N GLY A 17 -7.40 11.33 5.36
CA GLY A 17 -8.46 10.40 4.98
C GLY A 17 -8.82 9.45 6.13
N ASP A 18 -9.80 8.57 5.89
CA ASP A 18 -10.17 7.53 6.86
C ASP A 18 -9.17 6.37 6.79
N ILE A 19 -8.38 6.23 7.86
CA ILE A 19 -7.39 5.17 8.00
C ILE A 19 -8.03 3.78 7.94
N ARG A 20 -9.24 3.60 8.49
CA ARG A 20 -9.92 2.29 8.48
C ARG A 20 -10.34 1.92 7.07
N GLU A 21 -10.86 2.87 6.31
CA GLU A 21 -11.25 2.66 4.91
C GLU A 21 -10.01 2.39 4.03
N ALA A 22 -8.91 3.11 4.27
CA ALA A 22 -7.64 2.88 3.60
C ALA A 22 -7.09 1.47 3.86
N LEU A 23 -7.12 1.00 5.11
CA LEU A 23 -6.72 -0.36 5.46
C LEU A 23 -7.60 -1.41 4.79
N ALA A 24 -8.93 -1.24 4.83
CA ALA A 24 -9.86 -2.15 4.17
C ALA A 24 -9.63 -2.20 2.65
N THR A 25 -9.27 -1.07 2.04
CA THR A 25 -8.92 -1.00 0.61
C THR A 25 -7.68 -1.82 0.29
N LEU A 26 -6.66 -1.79 1.15
CA LEU A 26 -5.45 -2.60 0.96
C LEU A 26 -5.72 -4.09 1.16
N ASP A 27 -6.49 -4.46 2.19
CA ASP A 27 -6.88 -5.85 2.43
C ASP A 27 -7.70 -6.40 1.25
N GLN A 28 -8.64 -5.61 0.72
CA GLN A 28 -9.42 -6.00 -0.45
C GLN A 28 -8.55 -6.12 -1.70
N ALA A 29 -7.58 -5.23 -1.90
CA ALA A 29 -6.64 -5.32 -3.02
C ALA A 29 -5.78 -6.58 -2.96
N LEU A 30 -5.35 -6.99 -1.76
CA LEU A 30 -4.65 -8.26 -1.55
C LEU A 30 -5.53 -9.48 -1.86
N LEU A 31 -6.83 -9.42 -1.57
CA LEU A 31 -7.74 -10.53 -1.86
C LEU A 31 -8.08 -10.63 -3.35
N ASP A 32 -8.29 -9.50 -4.02
CA ASP A 32 -8.81 -9.48 -5.39
C ASP A 32 -7.71 -9.51 -6.45
N GLN A 33 -6.54 -8.97 -6.15
CA GLN A 33 -5.52 -8.63 -7.15
C GLN A 33 -4.10 -9.11 -6.77
N ALA A 34 -3.91 -9.90 -5.71
CA ALA A 34 -2.57 -10.35 -5.32
C ALA A 34 -1.80 -11.04 -6.46
N ASP A 35 -2.47 -11.86 -7.27
CA ASP A 35 -1.84 -12.58 -8.39
C ASP A 35 -1.44 -11.66 -9.56
N GLU A 36 -2.04 -10.47 -9.66
CA GLU A 36 -1.75 -9.47 -10.70
C GLU A 36 -0.82 -8.34 -10.20
N MET A 37 -0.60 -8.27 -8.89
CA MET A 37 0.27 -7.30 -8.25
C MET A 37 1.74 -7.75 -8.26
N ASP A 38 2.64 -6.77 -8.19
CA ASP A 38 4.07 -7.07 -8.03
C ASP A 38 4.32 -7.83 -6.72
N GLY A 39 5.03 -8.95 -6.79
CA GLY A 39 5.28 -9.81 -5.62
C GLY A 39 6.00 -9.09 -4.48
N GLN A 40 6.82 -8.09 -4.77
CA GLN A 40 7.47 -7.27 -3.74
C GLN A 40 6.46 -6.36 -3.02
N LEU A 41 5.52 -5.78 -3.76
CA LEU A 41 4.44 -4.98 -3.19
C LEU A 41 3.51 -5.83 -2.33
N VAL A 42 3.11 -7.01 -2.80
CA VAL A 42 2.30 -7.97 -2.03
C VAL A 42 2.99 -8.31 -0.72
N HIS A 43 4.27 -8.67 -0.76
CA HIS A 43 5.06 -8.99 0.42
C HIS A 43 5.11 -7.84 1.44
N PHE A 44 5.23 -6.58 0.98
CA PHE A 44 5.20 -5.43 1.88
C PHE A 44 3.82 -5.23 2.51
N LEU A 45 2.75 -5.38 1.74
CA LEU A 45 1.37 -5.22 2.23
C LEU A 45 1.00 -6.34 3.23
N GLU A 46 1.35 -7.59 2.96
CA GLU A 46 1.16 -8.73 3.88
C GLU A 46 1.90 -8.53 5.22
N ARG A 47 3.10 -7.94 5.16
CA ARG A 47 3.89 -7.59 6.34
C ARG A 47 3.50 -6.27 6.99
N ARG A 48 2.45 -5.61 6.50
CA ARG A 48 2.01 -4.27 6.94
C ARG A 48 3.14 -3.23 6.93
N SER A 49 4.09 -3.40 6.02
CA SER A 49 5.23 -2.50 5.82
C SER A 49 4.83 -1.34 4.91
N TYR A 50 3.86 -0.53 5.33
CA TYR A 50 3.20 0.48 4.49
C TYR A 50 4.13 1.56 3.95
N VAL A 51 5.16 1.96 4.71
CA VAL A 51 6.18 2.92 4.26
C VAL A 51 6.99 2.34 3.10
N LYS A 52 7.40 1.06 3.19
CA LYS A 52 8.16 0.37 2.12
C LYS A 52 7.27 0.12 0.89
N ALA A 53 6.00 -0.23 1.10
CA ALA A 53 5.03 -0.31 0.03
C ALA A 53 4.83 1.04 -0.68
N LEU A 54 4.71 2.15 0.07
CA LEU A 54 4.52 3.47 -0.52
C LEU A 54 5.73 3.92 -1.35
N ALA A 55 6.94 3.70 -0.82
CA ALA A 55 8.18 4.01 -1.54
C ALA A 55 8.27 3.22 -2.85
N PHE A 56 8.00 1.91 -2.79
CA PHE A 56 7.97 1.03 -3.96
C PHE A 56 6.99 1.53 -5.04
N VAL A 57 5.76 1.85 -4.66
CA VAL A 57 4.72 2.31 -5.62
C VAL A 57 5.00 3.73 -6.13
N SER A 58 5.71 4.56 -5.36
CA SER A 58 6.09 5.92 -5.75
C SER A 58 7.36 5.96 -6.61
N GLY A 59 8.05 4.83 -6.79
CA GLY A 59 9.35 4.77 -7.46
C GLY A 59 10.47 5.42 -6.66
N GLU A 60 10.27 5.62 -5.36
CA GLU A 60 11.25 6.15 -4.43
C GLU A 60 12.02 4.98 -3.80
N GLU A 61 13.34 5.13 -3.59
CA GLU A 61 14.10 4.14 -2.85
C GLU A 61 13.55 4.05 -1.42
N ALA A 62 13.05 2.87 -1.05
CA ALA A 62 12.55 2.62 0.29
C ALA A 62 13.70 2.83 1.30
N PRO A 63 13.50 3.62 2.36
CA PRO A 63 14.53 3.78 3.39
C PRO A 63 14.84 2.40 4.01
N GLU A 64 16.12 2.09 4.16
CA GLU A 64 16.63 0.82 4.70
C GLU A 64 16.05 0.49 6.09
#